data_AF-A0A137QVJ6-F1
#
_entry.id   AF-A0A137QVJ6-F1
#
_cell.length_a   1.000
_cell.length_b   1.000
_cell.length_c   1.000
_cell.angle_alpha   90.00
_cell.angle_beta   90.00
_cell.angle_gamma   90.00
#
_symmetry.space_group_name_H-M   'P 1'
#
loop_
_entity.id
_entity.type
_entity.pdbx_description
1 polymer ?
#
loop_
_entity_poly.entity_id
_entity_poly.type
_entity_poly.pdbx_seq_one_letter_code
_entity_poly.pdbx_strand_id
1 'polypeptide(L)' 'MKSYQLSFKEEQELNTFFKENLNKGYIKPSKSLIASPFFFIVKKDGKLQPC' A
#
# COMPACT_ATOMS: atom_id res chain seq x y z
N MET A 1 0.56 -10.81 -14.07
CA MET A 1 -0.03 -10.04 -12.96
C MET A 1 -0.02 -8.59 -13.37
N LYS A 2 -1.17 -8.00 -13.71
CA LYS A 2 -1.23 -6.56 -14.01
C LYS A 2 -1.18 -5.83 -12.66
N SER A 3 -0.02 -5.27 -12.32
CA SER A 3 0.09 -4.35 -11.19
C SER A 3 -0.74 -3.11 -11.51
N TYR A 4 -1.53 -2.65 -10.55
CA TYR A 4 -2.24 -1.39 -10.68
C TYR A 4 -1.20 -0.26 -10.86
N GLN A 5 -1.42 0.64 -11.82
CA GLN A 5 -0.55 1.79 -12.00
C GLN A 5 -0.87 2.82 -10.92
N LEU A 6 0.02 2.94 -9.94
CA LEU A 6 -0.08 3.96 -8.90
C LEU A 6 0.49 5.28 -9.42
N SER A 7 -0.08 6.40 -8.99
CA SER A 7 0.54 7.70 -9.17
C SER A 7 1.82 7.81 -8.34
N PHE A 8 2.72 8.72 -8.71
CA PHE A 8 3.98 8.93 -7.99
C PHE A 8 3.78 9.20 -6.48
N LYS A 9 2.73 9.94 -6.13
CA LYS A 9 2.39 10.24 -4.72
C LYS A 9 1.93 8.99 -3.98
N GLU A 10 1.11 8.15 -4.61
CA GLU A 10 0.65 6.90 -4.01
C GLU A 10 1.79 5.89 -3.86
N GLU A 11 2.75 5.86 -4.78
CA GLU A 11 3.93 4.99 -4.67
C GLU A 11 4.82 5.39 -3.47
N GLN A 12 5.00 6.69 -3.24
CA GLN A 12 5.73 7.19 -2.07
C GLN A 12 5.02 6.82 -0.76
N GLU A 13 3.70 7.03 -0.68
CA GLU A 13 2.90 6.63 0.48
C GLU A 13 2.92 5.12 0.70
N LEU A 14 2.85 4.32 -0.37
CA LEU A 14 2.95 2.86 -0.30
C LEU A 14 4.27 2.40 0.31
N ASN A 15 5.39 3.00 -0.12
CA ASN A 15 6.70 2.68 0.41
C ASN A 15 6.82 3.03 1.89
N THR A 16 6.27 4.18 2.31
CA THR A 16 6.22 4.58 3.71
C THR A 16 5.35 3.62 4.53
N PHE A 17 4.16 3.30 4.04
CA PHE A 17 3.25 2.34 4.65
C PHE A 17 3.91 0.97 4.85
N PHE A 18 4.57 0.43 3.83
CA PHE A 18 5.25 -0.86 3.96
C PHE A 18 6.36 -0.81 5.02
N LYS A 19 7.22 0.21 5.00
CA LYS A 19 8.30 0.35 6.00
C LYS A 19 7.76 0.40 7.42
N GLU A 20 6.74 1.22 7.67
CA GLU A 20 6.15 1.34 9.00
C GLU A 20 5.51 0.04 9.48
N ASN A 21 4.71 -0.62 8.64
CA ASN A 21 3.99 -1.83 9.02
C ASN A 21 4.92 -3.05 9.14
N LEU A 22 6.00 -3.11 8.35
CA LEU A 22 7.06 -4.11 8.52
C LEU A 22 7.80 -3.89 9.84
N ASN A 23 8.17 -2.65 10.17
CA ASN A 23 8.84 -2.32 11.43
C ASN A 23 7.95 -2.60 12.65
N LYS A 24 6.64 -2.33 12.56
CA LYS A 24 5.65 -2.68 13.59
C LYS A 24 5.38 -4.19 13.67
N GLY A 25 5.76 -4.96 12.65
CA GLY A 25 5.48 -6.40 12.55
C GLY A 25 4.04 -6.75 12.18
N TYR A 26 3.25 -5.78 11.72
CA TYR A 26 1.85 -5.99 11.31
C TYR A 26 1.73 -6.77 10.00
N ILE A 27 2.70 -6.62 9.11
CA ILE A 27 2.78 -7.36 7.85
C ILE A 27 4.13 -8.05 7.73
N LYS A 28 4.18 -9.08 6.88
CA LYS A 28 5.40 -9.79 6.51
C LYS A 28 5.37 -10.21 5.04
N PRO A 29 6.54 -10.35 4.39
CA PRO A 29 6.61 -10.90 3.04
C PRO A 29 5.95 -12.29 2.97
N SER A 30 5.18 -12.53 1.91
CA SER A 30 4.48 -13.79 1.66
C SER A 30 4.76 -14.27 0.24
N LYS A 31 4.81 -15.60 0.05
CA LYS A 31 4.96 -16.26 -1.25
C LYS A 31 3.64 -16.92 -1.68
N SER A 32 2.55 -16.16 -1.63
CA SER A 32 1.24 -16.62 -2.07
C SER A 32 1.13 -16.57 -3.60
N LEU A 33 0.49 -17.58 -4.20
CA LEU A 33 0.14 -17.57 -5.63
C LEU A 33 -0.99 -16.58 -5.95
N ILE A 34 -1.70 -16.11 -4.91
CA ILE A 34 -2.83 -15.19 -5.00
C ILE A 34 -2.49 -13.92 -4.22
N ALA A 35 -2.73 -12.76 -4.83
CA ALA A 35 -2.58 -11.46 -4.20
C ALA A 35 -3.86 -10.64 -4.40
N SER A 36 -4.25 -9.88 -3.38
CA SER A 36 -5.26 -8.84 -3.51
C SER A 36 -4.61 -7.54 -3.98
N PRO A 37 -5.26 -6.76 -4.86
CA PRO A 37 -4.81 -5.40 -5.14
C PRO A 37 -4.91 -4.54 -3.87
N PHE A 38 -4.08 -3.49 -3.82
CA PHE A 38 -4.01 -2.54 -2.72
C PHE A 38 -4.26 -1.13 -3.27
N PHE A 39 -5.12 -0.37 -2.62
CA PHE A 39 -5.55 0.94 -3.10
C PHE A 39 -5.46 1.99 -2.00
N PHE A 40 -5.29 3.25 -2.40
CA PHE A 40 -5.46 4.38 -1.52
C PHE A 40 -6.76 5.11 -1.84
N ILE A 41 -7.44 5.56 -0.79
CA ILE A 41 -8.60 6.43 -0.90
C ILE A 41 -8.23 7.79 -0.34
N VAL A 42 -8.54 8.84 -1.09
CA VAL A 42 -8.42 10.23 -0.61
C VAL A 42 -9.54 10.48 0.40
N LYS A 43 -9.17 10.81 1.65
CA LYS A 43 -10.11 11.26 2.67
C LYS A 43 -10.46 12.74 2.50
N LYS A 44 -11.52 13.19 3.18
CA LYS A 44 -11.96 14.60 3.16
C LYS A 44 -10.84 15.58 3.49
N ASP A 45 -9.92 15.19 4.37
CA ASP A 45 -8.77 15.98 4.78
C ASP A 45 -7.60 15.97 3.77
N GLY A 46 -7.80 15.41 2.57
CA GLY A 46 -6.79 15.30 1.52
C GLY A 46 -5.71 14.23 1.77
N LYS A 47 -5.77 13.54 2.92
CA LYS A 47 -4.87 12.43 3.26
C LYS A 47 -5.24 11.17 2.47
N LEU A 48 -4.22 10.43 2.05
CA LEU A 48 -4.39 9.10 1.47
C LEU A 48 -4.49 8.08 2.61
N GLN A 49 -5.51 7.24 2.58
CA GLN A 49 -5.66 6.12 3.50
C GLN A 49 -5.71 4.82 2.71
N PRO A 50 -4.93 3.79 3.11
CA PRO A 50 -5.04 2.48 2.50
C PRO A 50 -6.43 1.87 2.75
N CYS A 51 -6.97 1.20 1.74
CA CYS A 51 -8.27 0.53 1.77
C CYS A 51 -8.13 -0.98 1.66
#